data_AF-A0A8T0I761-F1
#
_entry.id   AF-A0A8T0I761-F1
#
_cell.length_a   1.000
_cell.length_b   1.000
_cell.length_c   1.000
_cell.angle_alpha   90.00
_cell.angle_beta   90.00
_cell.angle_gamma   90.00
#
_symmetry.space_group_name_H-M   'P 1'
#
loop_
_entity.id
_entity.type
_entity.pdbx_description
1 polymer ?
#
loop_
_entity_poly.entity_id
_entity_poly.type
_entity_poly.pdbx_seq_one_letter_code
_entity_poly.pdbx_strand_id
1 'polypeptide(L)'
;MATATVASSALASGLSSKLAAVSNGVSGGPCIVAVPNPGWSAGRKDAQGMKVVSMAAAAPERVPDMEKRNLMNLLLLGAISLPTAGLLGPYLYFLVPPGSGGSGLGVTAKDALGNDVTMSGWLKTHQPGDRTLAQGLKGDPTYLVVENDGTLATYGVNAVCTHLGCVVPWNKAENKFMCPCHGSQYNNQGKVVRGPAPLSLALAHVDVTDDKVVFSQWSETDFRTGEEPWWS
;
A
#
# COMPACT_ATOMS: atom_id res chain seq x y z
N MET A 1 4.91 -17.41 -48.63
CA MET A 1 6.10 -16.60 -49.01
C MET A 1 5.99 -15.30 -48.22
N ALA A 2 6.87 -14.87 -47.32
CA ALA A 2 8.22 -15.31 -46.99
C ALA A 2 8.47 -15.09 -45.48
N THR A 3 9.22 -16.02 -44.90
CA THR A 3 9.85 -16.03 -43.57
C THR A 3 11.18 -15.28 -43.61
N ALA A 4 11.54 -14.56 -42.54
CA ALA A 4 12.91 -14.12 -42.25
C ALA A 4 13.08 -14.13 -40.71
N THR A 5 13.57 -15.21 -40.10
CA THR A 5 14.98 -15.62 -39.88
C THR A 5 15.76 -14.68 -38.95
N VAL A 6 16.12 -15.28 -37.82
CA VAL A 6 16.91 -14.76 -36.69
C VAL A 6 18.39 -14.71 -37.06
N ALA A 7 19.12 -13.69 -36.60
CA ALA A 7 20.58 -13.69 -36.62
C ALA A 7 21.12 -13.20 -35.27
N SER A 8 21.76 -14.14 -34.56
CA SER A 8 22.63 -13.90 -33.41
C SER A 8 23.97 -13.32 -33.86
N SER A 9 24.53 -12.42 -33.06
CA SER A 9 25.97 -12.16 -33.05
C SER A 9 26.41 -11.81 -31.64
N ALA A 10 27.17 -12.73 -31.05
CA ALA A 10 27.88 -12.60 -29.79
C ALA A 10 29.08 -11.66 -29.95
N LEU A 11 29.31 -10.80 -28.95
CA LEU A 11 30.60 -10.16 -28.71
C LEU A 11 30.84 -10.14 -27.19
N ALA A 12 31.68 -11.07 -26.74
CA ALA A 12 32.30 -11.07 -25.44
C ALA A 12 33.68 -10.42 -25.55
N SER A 13 33.98 -9.42 -24.73
CA SER A 13 35.34 -9.10 -24.28
C SER A 13 35.27 -8.03 -23.20
N GLY A 14 35.67 -8.41 -21.99
CA GLY A 14 35.54 -7.61 -20.77
C GLY A 14 36.38 -6.35 -20.75
N LEU A 15 35.89 -5.36 -20.00
CA LEU A 15 36.70 -4.25 -19.52
C LEU A 15 36.99 -4.48 -18.03
N SER A 16 38.25 -4.78 -17.76
CA SER A 16 38.85 -4.75 -16.44
C SER A 16 38.77 -3.37 -15.80
N SER A 17 38.38 -3.39 -14.53
CA SER A 17 38.50 -2.32 -13.56
C SER A 17 39.94 -1.77 -13.49
N LYS A 18 40.14 -0.49 -13.80
CA LYS A 18 41.34 0.26 -13.39
C LYS A 18 40.97 1.17 -12.22
N LEU A 19 40.99 0.62 -11.02
CA LEU A 19 41.12 1.40 -9.79
C LEU A 19 42.61 1.63 -9.55
N ALA A 20 43.01 2.90 -9.58
CA ALA A 20 44.33 3.34 -9.20
C ALA A 20 44.55 3.07 -7.70
N ALA A 21 45.45 2.14 -7.39
CA ALA A 21 45.98 1.94 -6.06
C ALA A 21 46.93 3.10 -5.74
N VAL A 22 46.54 3.99 -4.84
CA VAL A 22 47.45 4.96 -4.25
C VAL A 22 48.32 4.22 -3.22
N SER A 23 49.57 3.95 -3.59
CA SER A 23 50.57 3.40 -2.67
C SER A 23 51.07 4.53 -1.77
N ASN A 24 50.64 4.57 -0.51
CA ASN A 24 51.30 5.38 0.50
C ASN A 24 52.65 4.73 0.84
N GLY A 25 53.67 5.09 0.04
CA GLY A 25 55.07 4.82 0.34
C GLY A 25 55.47 5.62 1.56
N VAL A 26 55.77 4.91 2.64
CA VAL A 26 56.46 5.45 3.82
C VAL A 26 57.88 5.80 3.40
N SER A 27 58.11 7.08 3.07
CA SER A 27 59.44 7.62 2.80
C SER A 27 60.21 7.73 4.12
N GLY A 28 61.22 6.88 4.27
CA GLY A 28 62.22 6.98 5.34
C GLY A 28 63.00 8.28 5.24
N GLY A 29 62.97 9.08 6.30
CA GLY A 29 63.90 10.18 6.52
C GLY A 29 65.24 9.68 7.09
N PRO A 30 66.36 10.39 6.88
CA PRO A 30 67.68 9.86 7.16
C PRO A 30 67.97 9.80 8.67
N CYS A 31 68.49 8.65 9.12
CA CYS A 31 69.12 8.49 10.42
C CYS A 31 70.37 9.38 10.51
N ILE A 32 70.29 10.46 11.28
CA ILE A 32 71.47 11.22 11.70
C ILE A 32 72.11 10.44 12.84
N VAL A 33 73.18 9.72 12.52
CA VAL A 33 74.06 9.06 13.49
C VAL A 33 74.90 10.16 14.15
N ALA A 34 74.52 10.56 15.36
CA ALA A 34 75.37 11.38 16.21
C ALA A 34 76.43 10.49 16.88
N VAL A 35 77.68 10.66 16.48
CA VAL A 35 78.85 10.05 17.12
C VAL A 35 79.06 10.71 18.49
N PRO A 36 79.11 9.97 19.61
CA PRO A 36 79.46 10.56 20.90
C PRO A 36 80.99 10.72 21.02
N ASN A 37 81.42 11.96 21.27
CA ASN A 37 82.80 12.32 21.60
C ASN A 37 83.14 11.83 23.04
N PRO A 38 84.28 11.16 23.29
CA PRO A 38 84.62 10.68 24.63
C PRO A 38 85.32 11.78 25.42
N GLY A 39 84.66 12.29 26.46
CA GLY A 39 85.24 13.34 27.29
C GLY A 39 84.46 13.67 28.55
N TRP A 40 84.25 12.69 29.44
CA TRP A 40 84.48 12.84 30.88
C TRP A 40 84.09 11.57 31.65
N SER A 41 85.07 11.01 32.34
CA SER A 41 84.91 9.99 33.36
C SER A 41 84.70 10.64 34.72
N ALA A 42 83.57 10.42 35.38
CA ALA A 42 83.46 10.54 36.84
C ALA A 42 82.25 9.79 37.40
N GLY A 43 82.54 8.75 38.21
CA GLY A 43 81.76 8.43 39.41
C GLY A 43 80.48 7.62 39.24
N ARG A 44 80.58 6.30 39.38
CA ARG A 44 79.47 5.50 39.94
C ARG A 44 79.23 6.00 41.36
N LYS A 45 78.03 6.51 41.62
CA LYS A 45 77.48 6.58 42.98
C LYS A 45 76.04 6.07 43.00
N ASP A 46 75.88 4.98 43.74
CA ASP A 46 74.83 4.66 44.70
C ASP A 46 73.38 4.97 44.27
N ALA A 47 72.65 3.90 43.99
CA ALA A 47 71.19 3.90 43.97
C ALA A 47 70.65 4.29 45.34
N GLN A 48 70.14 5.51 45.48
CA GLN A 48 69.29 5.92 46.58
C GLN A 48 68.02 6.56 46.01
N GLY A 49 66.88 6.00 46.41
CA GLY A 49 65.58 6.18 45.80
C GLY A 49 65.14 7.63 45.68
N MET A 50 65.10 8.12 44.44
CA MET A 50 64.29 9.27 44.06
C MET A 50 62.85 8.77 43.90
N LYS A 51 61.99 9.00 44.90
CA LYS A 51 60.53 8.97 44.67
C LYS A 51 60.20 10.17 43.80
N VAL A 52 60.31 9.99 42.48
CA VAL A 52 59.73 10.93 41.51
C VAL A 52 58.22 10.71 41.59
N VAL A 53 57.55 11.53 42.39
CA VAL A 53 56.10 11.69 42.24
C VAL A 53 55.91 12.44 40.93
N SER A 54 55.75 11.68 39.85
CA SER A 54 55.28 12.21 38.58
C SER A 54 53.84 12.69 38.78
N MET A 55 53.68 13.94 39.23
CA MET A 55 52.48 14.72 38.96
C MET A 55 52.51 15.19 37.51
N ALA A 56 52.51 14.22 36.59
CA ALA A 56 52.03 14.48 35.24
C ALA A 56 50.51 14.41 35.34
N ALA A 57 49.87 15.57 35.47
CA ALA A 57 48.50 15.70 35.03
C ALA A 57 48.50 15.39 33.53
N ALA A 58 48.38 14.10 33.19
CA ALA A 58 48.17 13.66 31.82
C ALA A 58 46.88 14.35 31.38
N ALA A 59 46.98 15.25 30.40
CA ALA A 59 45.81 15.56 29.60
C ALA A 59 45.23 14.20 29.21
N PRO A 60 43.96 13.89 29.57
CA PRO A 60 43.43 12.57 29.32
C PRO A 60 43.65 12.27 27.85
N GLU A 61 44.28 11.13 27.57
CA GLU A 61 44.44 10.61 26.22
C GLU A 61 43.14 10.88 25.47
N ARG A 62 43.20 11.70 24.40
CA ARG A 62 42.04 12.34 23.79
C ARG A 62 41.23 11.35 22.93
N VAL A 63 41.08 10.12 23.41
CA VAL A 63 40.37 9.02 22.78
C VAL A 63 38.97 8.97 23.39
N PRO A 64 37.91 9.08 22.58
CA PRO A 64 36.54 8.95 23.08
C PRO A 64 36.29 7.55 23.65
N ASP A 65 35.77 7.53 24.88
CA ASP A 65 35.21 6.35 25.57
C ASP A 65 33.97 5.78 24.83
N MET A 66 33.51 4.60 25.25
CA MET A 66 32.39 3.91 24.60
C MET A 66 31.05 4.64 24.78
N GLU A 67 30.86 5.36 25.88
CA GLU A 67 29.63 6.13 26.13
C GLU A 67 29.51 7.29 25.13
N LYS A 68 30.61 8.01 24.86
CA LYS A 68 30.66 9.05 23.84
C LYS A 68 30.45 8.50 22.43
N ARG A 69 30.99 7.30 22.12
CA ARG A 69 30.75 6.64 20.83
C ARG A 69 29.27 6.24 20.66
N ASN A 70 28.66 5.70 21.71
CA ASN A 70 27.23 5.34 21.68
C ASN A 70 26.34 6.57 21.55
N LEU A 71 26.66 7.67 22.26
CA LEU A 71 25.97 8.94 22.12
C LEU A 71 26.08 9.51 20.70
N MET A 72 27.28 9.51 20.12
CA MET A 72 27.49 9.98 18.74
C MET A 72 26.80 9.08 17.71
N ASN A 73 26.79 7.75 17.91
CA ASN A 73 26.07 6.82 17.04
C ASN A 73 24.56 7.03 17.10
N LEU A 74 24.00 7.26 18.29
CA LEU A 74 22.58 7.55 18.45
C LEU A 74 22.19 8.88 17.78
N LEU A 75 23.02 9.91 17.93
CA LEU A 75 22.81 11.19 17.25
C LEU A 75 22.90 11.05 15.72
N LEU A 76 23.87 10.26 15.22
CA LEU A 76 24.02 9.98 13.79
C LEU A 76 22.81 9.24 13.22
N LEU A 77 22.33 8.20 13.91
CA LEU A 77 21.13 7.47 13.51
C LEU A 77 19.89 8.38 13.55
N GLY A 78 19.75 9.23 14.56
CA GLY A 78 18.69 10.25 14.63
C GLY A 78 18.75 11.22 13.44
N ALA A 79 19.94 11.75 13.14
CA ALA A 79 20.14 12.71 12.05
C ALA A 79 19.92 12.11 10.65
N ILE A 80 20.23 10.83 10.43
CA ILE A 80 19.99 10.15 9.15
C ILE A 80 18.55 9.65 9.02
N SER A 81 17.94 9.19 10.11
CA SER A 81 16.56 8.67 10.10
C SER A 81 15.52 9.73 9.71
N LEU A 82 15.71 10.99 10.12
CA LEU A 82 14.77 12.06 9.80
C LEU A 82 14.66 12.38 8.29
N PRO A 83 15.76 12.67 7.54
CA PRO A 83 15.67 12.91 6.11
C PRO A 83 15.29 11.66 5.32
N THR A 84 15.72 10.47 5.75
CA THR A 84 15.32 9.22 5.10
C THR A 84 13.82 8.95 5.27
N ALA A 85 13.26 9.15 6.47
CA ALA A 85 11.82 9.06 6.69
C ALA A 85 11.05 10.16 5.96
N GLY A 86 11.58 11.38 5.91
CA GLY A 86 10.98 12.51 5.19
C GLY A 86 10.90 12.30 3.67
N LEU A 87 11.86 11.57 3.08
CA LEU A 87 11.83 11.17 1.68
C LEU A 87 11.00 9.90 1.45
N LEU A 88 11.08 8.93 2.36
CA LEU A 88 10.40 7.64 2.21
C LEU A 88 8.90 7.74 2.48
N GLY A 89 8.46 8.57 3.43
CA GLY A 89 7.04 8.77 3.76
C GLY A 89 6.17 9.15 2.56
N PRO A 90 6.46 10.26 1.83
CA PRO A 90 5.69 10.62 0.65
C PRO A 90 5.83 9.60 -0.49
N TYR A 91 6.97 8.91 -0.60
CA TYR A 91 7.15 7.83 -1.58
C TYR A 91 6.24 6.64 -1.29
N LEU A 92 6.07 6.25 -0.03
CA LEU A 92 5.12 5.20 0.36
C LEU A 92 3.66 5.68 0.22
N TYR A 93 3.38 6.94 0.55
CA TYR A 93 2.05 7.52 0.36
C TYR A 93 1.64 7.59 -1.11
N PHE A 94 2.60 7.80 -2.02
CA PHE A 94 2.35 7.76 -3.46
C PHE A 94 1.78 6.41 -3.95
N LEU A 95 2.07 5.31 -3.25
CA LEU A 95 1.50 3.99 -3.57
C LEU A 95 0.07 3.81 -3.02
N VAL A 96 -0.37 4.66 -2.09
CA VAL A 96 -1.74 4.65 -1.58
C VAL A 96 -2.60 5.39 -2.60
N PRO A 97 -3.56 4.72 -3.27
CA PRO A 97 -4.40 5.38 -4.25
C PRO A 97 -5.18 6.53 -3.58
N PRO A 98 -5.30 7.70 -4.23
CA PRO A 98 -6.14 8.76 -3.70
C PRO A 98 -7.59 8.26 -3.64
N GLY A 99 -8.25 8.49 -2.51
CA GLY A 99 -9.67 8.17 -2.39
C GLY A 99 -10.47 8.89 -3.48
N SER A 100 -11.34 8.18 -4.19
CA SER A 100 -12.31 8.82 -5.08
C SER A 100 -13.22 9.68 -4.20
N GLY A 101 -13.22 11.01 -4.40
CA GLY A 101 -14.00 11.95 -3.60
C GLY A 101 -15.48 11.55 -3.58
N GLY A 102 -15.89 10.84 -2.53
CA GLY A 102 -17.26 10.46 -2.28
C GLY A 102 -17.97 11.64 -1.67
N SER A 103 -18.75 12.36 -2.47
CA SER A 103 -19.73 13.29 -1.91
C SER A 103 -20.73 12.46 -1.13
N GLY A 104 -20.93 12.75 0.15
CA GLY A 104 -21.87 12.03 1.04
C GLY A 104 -23.33 12.05 0.58
N LEU A 105 -23.60 12.58 -0.61
CA LEU A 105 -24.88 12.64 -1.30
C LEU A 105 -25.13 11.45 -2.25
N GLY A 106 -24.24 10.45 -2.29
CA GLY A 106 -24.39 9.26 -3.12
C GLY A 106 -23.77 9.39 -4.51
N VAL A 107 -23.71 8.27 -5.23
CA VAL A 107 -23.07 8.15 -6.55
C VAL A 107 -24.16 7.96 -7.61
N THR A 108 -24.09 8.68 -8.73
CA THR A 108 -25.03 8.48 -9.83
C THR A 108 -24.87 7.10 -10.44
N ALA A 109 -26.00 6.42 -10.67
CA ALA A 109 -26.04 5.15 -11.36
C ALA A 109 -25.61 5.32 -12.81
N LYS A 110 -24.73 4.44 -13.30
CA LYS A 110 -24.30 4.45 -14.71
C LYS A 110 -24.68 3.17 -15.43
N ASP A 111 -24.94 3.27 -16.72
CA ASP A 111 -25.17 2.12 -17.59
C ASP A 111 -23.86 1.40 -17.94
N ALA A 112 -23.94 0.32 -18.73
CA ALA A 112 -22.76 -0.43 -19.18
C ALA A 112 -21.81 0.38 -20.08
N LEU A 113 -22.29 1.50 -20.65
CA LEU A 113 -21.53 2.41 -21.51
C LEU A 113 -20.92 3.59 -20.72
N GLY A 114 -21.23 3.69 -19.43
CA GLY A 114 -20.79 4.77 -18.55
C GLY A 114 -21.63 6.04 -18.61
N ASN A 115 -22.79 6.03 -19.27
CA ASN A 115 -23.74 7.14 -19.25
C ASN A 115 -24.57 7.11 -17.96
N ASP A 116 -24.99 8.29 -17.49
CA ASP A 116 -25.88 8.38 -16.34
C ASP A 116 -27.26 7.77 -16.65
N VAL A 117 -27.78 6.94 -15.74
CA VAL A 117 -29.10 6.33 -15.86
C VAL A 117 -30.18 7.35 -15.47
N THR A 118 -31.08 7.63 -16.41
CA THR A 118 -32.27 8.46 -16.15
C THR A 118 -33.50 7.60 -15.85
N MET A 119 -34.32 8.04 -14.90
CA MET A 119 -35.53 7.34 -14.49
C MET A 119 -36.53 7.24 -15.64
N SER A 120 -36.76 8.36 -16.34
CA SER A 120 -37.66 8.42 -17.49
C SER A 120 -37.22 7.56 -18.68
N GLY A 121 -35.91 7.38 -18.90
CA GLY A 121 -35.36 6.50 -19.92
C GLY A 121 -35.40 5.03 -19.54
N TRP A 122 -35.17 4.74 -18.25
CA TRP A 122 -35.13 3.39 -17.71
C TRP A 122 -36.50 2.71 -17.74
N LEU A 123 -37.55 3.42 -17.33
CA LEU A 123 -38.92 2.90 -17.31
C LEU A 123 -39.50 2.61 -18.70
N LYS A 124 -38.95 3.22 -19.76
CA LYS A 124 -39.38 2.93 -21.14
C LYS A 124 -38.82 1.63 -21.68
N THR A 125 -37.68 1.19 -21.14
CA THR A 125 -36.91 0.06 -21.65
C THR A 125 -37.10 -1.21 -20.81
N HIS A 126 -37.43 -1.06 -19.53
CA HIS A 126 -37.57 -2.16 -18.58
C HIS A 126 -39.03 -2.32 -18.15
N GLN A 127 -39.52 -3.55 -18.16
CA GLN A 127 -40.88 -3.86 -17.71
C GLN A 127 -40.98 -3.92 -16.18
N PRO A 128 -42.17 -3.76 -15.61
CA PRO A 128 -42.39 -3.99 -14.18
C PRO A 128 -41.94 -5.39 -13.77
N GLY A 129 -41.18 -5.50 -12.68
CA GLY A 129 -40.56 -6.75 -12.21
C GLY A 129 -39.20 -7.07 -12.84
N ASP A 130 -38.71 -6.26 -13.79
CA ASP A 130 -37.37 -6.42 -14.33
C ASP A 130 -36.29 -5.99 -13.33
N ARG A 131 -35.14 -6.68 -13.45
CA ARG A 131 -33.96 -6.46 -12.62
C ARG A 131 -32.75 -6.42 -13.51
N THR A 132 -32.18 -5.24 -13.63
CA THR A 132 -31.07 -4.99 -14.54
C THR A 132 -29.93 -4.31 -13.81
N LEU A 133 -28.73 -4.62 -14.29
CA LEU A 133 -27.48 -4.19 -13.69
C LEU A 133 -27.20 -2.74 -14.10
N ALA A 134 -26.87 -1.92 -13.11
CA ALA A 134 -26.25 -0.63 -13.28
C ALA A 134 -24.96 -0.58 -12.46
N GLN A 135 -24.05 0.32 -12.82
CA GLN A 135 -22.88 0.61 -12.00
C GLN A 135 -23.34 1.41 -10.76
N GLY A 136 -23.15 0.81 -9.59
CA GLY A 136 -23.54 1.37 -8.30
C GLY A 136 -22.37 1.96 -7.50
N LEU A 137 -22.46 1.90 -6.17
CA LEU A 137 -21.44 2.43 -5.27
C LEU A 137 -20.08 1.78 -5.55
N LYS A 138 -19.02 2.60 -5.54
CA LYS A 138 -17.61 2.17 -5.74
C LYS A 138 -17.35 1.44 -7.07
N GLY A 139 -18.30 1.47 -8.01
CA GLY A 139 -18.20 0.78 -9.29
C GLY A 139 -18.71 -0.67 -9.28
N ASP A 140 -19.27 -1.13 -8.16
CA ASP A 140 -19.85 -2.46 -8.08
C ASP A 140 -21.12 -2.57 -8.94
N PRO A 141 -21.40 -3.73 -9.56
CA PRO A 141 -22.65 -3.95 -10.25
C PRO A 141 -23.81 -4.06 -9.25
N THR A 142 -24.77 -3.14 -9.33
CA THR A 142 -25.97 -3.10 -8.47
C THR A 142 -27.22 -3.27 -9.33
N TYR A 143 -28.12 -4.15 -8.90
CA TYR A 143 -29.43 -4.30 -9.52
C TYR A 143 -30.34 -3.14 -9.17
N LEU A 144 -30.91 -2.53 -10.20
CA LEU A 144 -32.11 -1.70 -10.11
C LEU A 144 -33.33 -2.60 -10.28
N VAL A 145 -34.25 -2.53 -9.31
CA VAL A 145 -35.50 -3.29 -9.31
C VAL A 145 -36.62 -2.37 -9.72
N VAL A 146 -37.32 -2.71 -10.79
CA VAL A 146 -38.58 -2.05 -11.16
C VAL A 146 -39.72 -2.79 -10.48
N GLU A 147 -40.48 -2.10 -9.64
CA GLU A 147 -41.64 -2.66 -8.94
C GLU A 147 -42.84 -2.78 -9.90
N ASN A 148 -43.86 -3.55 -9.48
CA ASN A 148 -45.04 -3.81 -10.30
C ASN A 148 -45.91 -2.57 -10.57
N ASP A 149 -45.75 -1.52 -9.77
CA ASP A 149 -46.42 -0.23 -9.92
C ASP A 149 -45.78 0.67 -11.00
N GLY A 150 -44.71 0.20 -11.66
CA GLY A 150 -43.97 0.96 -12.66
C GLY A 150 -43.05 2.01 -12.04
N THR A 151 -42.73 1.89 -10.75
CA THR A 151 -41.73 2.72 -10.07
C THR A 151 -40.46 1.93 -9.78
N LEU A 152 -39.36 2.62 -9.45
CA LEU A 152 -38.15 1.97 -8.95
C LEU A 152 -38.30 1.68 -7.46
N ALA A 153 -37.85 0.50 -7.03
CA ALA A 153 -37.73 0.20 -5.62
C ALA A 153 -36.78 1.18 -4.92
N THR A 154 -37.04 1.49 -3.65
CA THR A 154 -36.19 2.34 -2.81
C THR A 154 -34.85 1.70 -2.45
N TYR A 155 -34.66 0.43 -2.79
CA TYR A 155 -33.44 -0.32 -2.54
C TYR A 155 -32.87 -0.91 -3.83
N GLY A 156 -31.54 -0.90 -3.93
CA GLY A 156 -30.76 -1.59 -4.94
C GLY A 156 -30.07 -2.79 -4.31
N VAL A 157 -29.96 -3.89 -5.07
CA VAL A 157 -29.32 -5.12 -4.57
C VAL A 157 -27.94 -5.26 -5.22
N ASN A 158 -26.87 -5.29 -4.43
CA ASN A 158 -25.53 -5.52 -4.96
C ASN A 158 -25.46 -6.93 -5.59
N ALA A 159 -24.97 -7.03 -6.81
CA ALA A 159 -24.89 -8.28 -7.55
C ALA A 159 -23.65 -9.12 -7.20
N VAL A 160 -22.73 -8.60 -6.38
CA VAL A 160 -21.50 -9.28 -5.96
C VAL A 160 -21.82 -10.38 -4.95
N CYS A 161 -21.48 -11.62 -5.30
CA CYS A 161 -21.69 -12.78 -4.45
C CYS A 161 -20.80 -12.71 -3.20
N THR A 162 -21.42 -12.83 -2.03
CA THR A 162 -20.77 -12.85 -0.71
C THR A 162 -19.87 -14.06 -0.44
N HIS A 163 -19.80 -15.03 -1.36
CA HIS A 163 -18.89 -16.17 -1.27
C HIS A 163 -17.47 -15.81 -1.73
N LEU A 164 -17.31 -15.41 -3.00
CA LEU A 164 -16.01 -15.14 -3.64
C LEU A 164 -16.06 -13.96 -4.64
N GLY A 165 -17.18 -13.24 -4.73
CA GLY A 165 -17.29 -12.03 -5.55
C GLY A 165 -17.78 -12.22 -7.00
N CYS A 166 -18.27 -13.40 -7.40
CA CYS A 166 -18.91 -13.55 -8.71
C CYS A 166 -20.15 -12.66 -8.85
N VAL A 167 -20.43 -12.13 -10.05
CA VAL A 167 -21.69 -11.42 -10.33
C VAL A 167 -22.83 -12.44 -10.43
N VAL A 168 -23.87 -12.27 -9.62
CA VAL A 168 -25.01 -13.18 -9.53
C VAL A 168 -26.11 -12.74 -10.50
N PRO A 169 -26.42 -13.50 -11.57
CA PRO A 169 -27.53 -13.21 -12.47
C PRO A 169 -28.89 -13.43 -11.81
N TRP A 170 -29.87 -12.64 -12.22
CA TRP A 170 -31.28 -12.85 -11.88
C TRP A 170 -31.90 -13.94 -12.76
N ASN A 171 -32.49 -14.97 -12.15
CA ASN A 171 -33.32 -15.93 -12.87
C ASN A 171 -34.80 -15.58 -12.71
N LYS A 172 -35.41 -15.10 -13.80
CA LYS A 172 -36.85 -14.76 -13.88
C LYS A 172 -37.77 -15.97 -13.71
N ALA A 173 -37.35 -17.18 -14.09
CA ALA A 173 -38.20 -18.37 -14.02
C ALA A 173 -38.46 -18.81 -12.57
N GLU A 174 -37.46 -18.69 -11.69
CA GLU A 174 -37.54 -19.11 -10.29
C GLU A 174 -37.67 -17.96 -9.30
N ASN A 175 -37.66 -16.70 -9.79
CA ASN A 175 -37.68 -15.48 -8.98
C ASN A 175 -36.58 -15.46 -7.90
N LYS A 176 -35.39 -15.91 -8.28
CA LYS A 176 -34.22 -16.02 -7.40
C LYS A 176 -32.96 -15.56 -8.12
N PHE A 177 -32.00 -15.04 -7.37
CA PHE A 177 -30.65 -14.83 -7.87
C PHE A 177 -29.87 -16.13 -7.72
N MET A 178 -29.30 -16.64 -8.82
CA MET A 178 -28.58 -17.90 -8.82
C MET A 178 -27.16 -17.70 -9.31
N CYS A 179 -26.20 -17.93 -8.42
CA CYS A 179 -24.79 -17.74 -8.72
C CYS A 179 -24.29 -18.92 -9.57
N PRO A 180 -23.79 -18.68 -10.81
CA PRO A 180 -23.34 -19.74 -11.70
C PRO A 180 -22.04 -20.40 -11.22
N CYS A 181 -21.30 -19.77 -10.32
CA CYS A 181 -20.01 -20.26 -9.85
C CYS A 181 -20.14 -21.50 -8.93
N HIS A 182 -20.97 -21.40 -7.89
CA HIS A 182 -21.11 -22.46 -6.87
C HIS A 182 -22.57 -22.72 -6.46
N GLY A 183 -23.54 -22.15 -7.18
CA GLY A 183 -24.97 -22.42 -6.94
C GLY A 183 -25.56 -21.72 -5.71
N SER A 184 -24.94 -20.66 -5.19
CA SER A 184 -25.56 -19.81 -4.16
C SER A 184 -26.87 -19.23 -4.69
N GLN A 185 -27.94 -19.39 -3.92
CA GLN A 185 -29.27 -18.90 -4.23
C GLN A 185 -29.66 -17.82 -3.23
N TYR A 186 -30.13 -16.70 -3.76
CA TYR A 186 -30.69 -15.60 -2.97
C TYR A 186 -32.16 -15.39 -3.38
N ASN A 187 -32.99 -14.96 -2.44
CA ASN A 187 -34.38 -14.64 -2.71
C ASN A 187 -34.50 -13.37 -3.57
N ASN A 188 -35.73 -13.01 -3.93
CA ASN A 188 -36.05 -11.78 -4.63
C ASN A 188 -35.57 -10.49 -3.92
N GLN A 189 -35.26 -10.49 -2.63
CA GLN A 189 -34.73 -9.32 -1.93
C GLN A 189 -33.21 -9.40 -1.73
N GLY A 190 -32.54 -10.46 -2.19
CA GLY A 190 -31.10 -10.67 -2.01
C GLY A 190 -30.70 -11.35 -0.69
N LYS A 191 -31.64 -11.84 0.11
CA LYS A 191 -31.39 -12.69 1.28
C LYS A 191 -30.94 -14.07 0.85
N VAL A 192 -29.90 -14.62 1.48
CA VAL A 192 -29.42 -15.98 1.20
C VAL A 192 -30.51 -17.02 1.54
N VAL A 193 -30.73 -17.96 0.62
CA VAL A 193 -31.68 -19.08 0.77
C VAL A 193 -30.92 -20.41 0.82
N ARG A 194 -29.92 -20.57 -0.03
CA ARG A 194 -29.15 -21.82 -0.15
C ARG A 194 -27.75 -21.54 -0.70
N GLY A 195 -26.82 -22.44 -0.39
CA GLY A 195 -25.49 -22.50 -1.00
C GLY A 195 -24.38 -22.10 -0.02
N PRO A 196 -23.13 -21.98 -0.52
CA PRO A 196 -21.96 -21.70 0.32
C PRO A 196 -21.83 -20.23 0.75
N ALA A 197 -22.74 -19.34 0.31
CA ALA A 197 -22.72 -17.93 0.67
C ALA A 197 -23.02 -17.76 2.18
N PRO A 198 -22.14 -17.13 2.97
CA PRO A 198 -22.36 -16.96 4.41
C PRO A 198 -23.35 -15.83 4.73
N LEU A 199 -23.42 -14.81 3.88
CA LEU A 199 -24.16 -13.56 4.12
C LEU A 199 -25.07 -13.22 2.94
N SER A 200 -26.10 -12.41 3.21
CA SER A 200 -27.02 -11.86 2.20
C SER A 200 -26.36 -10.76 1.37
N LEU A 201 -26.86 -10.51 0.15
CA LEU A 201 -26.35 -9.45 -0.73
C LEU A 201 -26.52 -8.07 -0.08
N ALA A 202 -25.52 -7.21 -0.24
CA ALA A 202 -25.56 -5.85 0.29
C ALA A 202 -26.66 -5.01 -0.39
N LEU A 203 -27.20 -4.04 0.34
CA LEU A 203 -28.20 -3.12 -0.15
C LEU A 203 -27.62 -1.71 -0.32
N ALA A 204 -28.20 -0.97 -1.24
CA ALA A 204 -27.98 0.45 -1.44
C ALA A 204 -29.34 1.17 -1.46
N HIS A 205 -29.40 2.39 -0.95
CA HIS A 205 -30.57 3.23 -1.15
C HIS A 205 -30.60 3.75 -2.58
N VAL A 206 -31.79 3.82 -3.16
CA VAL A 206 -32.05 4.31 -4.51
C VAL A 206 -32.91 5.56 -4.40
N ASP A 207 -32.29 6.69 -4.69
CA ASP A 207 -32.95 8.00 -4.70
C ASP A 207 -32.98 8.53 -6.13
N VAL A 208 -34.05 9.24 -6.50
CA VAL A 208 -34.14 9.89 -7.82
C VAL A 208 -33.97 11.39 -7.63
N THR A 209 -32.85 11.93 -8.12
CA THR A 209 -32.54 13.37 -8.08
C THR A 209 -32.42 13.90 -9.49
N ASP A 210 -33.19 14.93 -9.86
CA ASP A 210 -33.16 15.57 -11.19
C ASP A 210 -33.27 14.56 -12.35
N ASP A 211 -34.21 13.61 -12.26
CA ASP A 211 -34.41 12.48 -13.20
C ASP A 211 -33.25 11.49 -13.29
N LYS A 212 -32.19 11.63 -12.49
CA LYS A 212 -31.09 10.67 -12.38
C LYS A 212 -31.26 9.76 -11.17
N VAL A 213 -30.90 8.50 -11.35
CA VAL A 213 -30.87 7.54 -10.25
C VAL A 213 -29.55 7.69 -9.49
N VAL A 214 -29.64 7.88 -8.18
CA VAL A 214 -28.51 8.05 -7.26
C VAL A 214 -28.52 6.91 -6.26
N PHE A 215 -27.36 6.30 -6.04
CA PHE A 215 -27.16 5.30 -5.02
C PHE A 215 -26.51 5.91 -3.78
N SER A 216 -27.15 5.79 -2.63
CA SER A 216 -26.60 6.17 -1.33
C SER A 216 -26.35 4.92 -0.47
N GLN A 217 -25.45 5.03 0.51
CA GLN A 217 -25.07 3.87 1.34
C GLN A 217 -26.21 3.51 2.28
N TRP A 218 -26.58 2.24 2.33
CA TRP A 218 -27.56 1.73 3.28
C TRP A 218 -26.93 1.58 4.67
N SER A 219 -27.39 2.37 5.62
CA SER A 219 -26.91 2.37 7.02
C SER A 219 -27.99 2.02 8.04
N GLU A 220 -29.26 1.94 7.62
CA GLU A 220 -30.35 1.50 8.49
C GLU A 220 -30.43 -0.02 8.61
N THR A 221 -31.28 -0.51 9.52
CA THR A 221 -31.48 -1.95 9.75
C THR A 221 -31.93 -2.65 8.46
N ASP A 222 -31.38 -3.84 8.19
CA ASP A 222 -31.78 -4.64 7.03
C ASP A 222 -33.21 -5.16 7.21
N PHE A 223 -34.14 -4.68 6.39
CA PHE A 223 -35.55 -5.08 6.47
C PHE A 223 -35.81 -6.57 6.21
N ARG A 224 -34.83 -7.31 5.66
CA ARG A 224 -34.97 -8.73 5.30
C ARG A 224 -34.63 -9.68 6.45
N THR A 225 -33.75 -9.23 7.35
CA THR A 225 -33.23 -10.02 8.48
C THR A 225 -33.63 -9.40 9.82
N GLY A 226 -33.88 -8.09 9.87
CA GLY A 226 -34.09 -7.33 11.11
C GLY A 226 -32.80 -7.07 11.89
N GLU A 227 -31.64 -7.32 11.26
CA GLU A 227 -30.32 -7.18 11.87
C GLU A 227 -29.57 -5.96 11.30
N GLU A 228 -28.47 -5.59 11.95
CA GLU A 228 -27.60 -4.52 11.48
C GLU A 228 -26.90 -4.91 10.16
N PRO A 229 -26.76 -3.97 9.19
CA PRO A 229 -26.11 -4.25 7.91
C PRO A 229 -24.64 -4.64 8.10
N TRP A 230 -24.27 -5.83 7.63
CA TRP A 230 -22.90 -6.35 7.75
C TRP A 230 -21.86 -5.66 6.85
N TRP A 231 -22.31 -4.85 5.88
CA TRP A 231 -21.47 -4.18 4.88
C TRP A 231 -21.11 -2.74 5.25
N SER A 232 -21.62 -2.24 6.38
CA SER A 232 -21.36 -0.87 6.85
C SER A 232 -20.01 -0.73 7.52
#